data_AF-A0A7I8JXQ2-F1
#
_entry.id   AF-A0A7I8JXQ2-F1
#
_cell.length_a   1.000
_cell.length_b   1.000
_cell.length_c   1.000
_cell.angle_alpha   90.00
_cell.angle_beta   90.00
_cell.angle_gamma   90.00
#
_symmetry.space_group_name_H-M   'P 1'
#
loop_
_entity.id
_entity.type
_entity.pdbx_description
1 polymer ?
#
loop_
_entity_poly.entity_id
_entity_poly.type
_entity_poly.pdbx_seq_one_letter_code
_entity_poly.pdbx_strand_id
1 'polypeptide(L)'
;MGTAATSLSPVIGFLVVLFAAAEAILDPADFVALQSVRKALRDTPGSRFFASWDFTADPCRFSGVLCEEDRVVVLSLGDPRAGWPGLAGRLDPAVGRLSALAELSLVPGRVMGQLPATIAQLTNLRFLGLSRNFLAGAIPPELSALRQLRTLDLSFNRLSGPIPAGLGDLPSLSNLILGHNLLSGPVPQFHSPSLTRLDLKHNNLSGGVPALPPSLRYLSVSSNRLAGSVEQALPALAALNYLDLGMNQLSGAIPPAVFSFPLTHLQLQRNMFSGPVLPPAPVAIPNVDLSYNRLSGEVSPMLSTVRKLFLNNNLFTGKVPASLMERLMDSRIRVLYLQHNYLTGIEANLTSEIPTSSSLCLQYNCMVPPTGTACPFGGGAEKARPTSHCVSRRG
;
A
#
# COMPACT_ATOMS: atom_id res chain seq x y z
N MET A 1 -83.15 18.79 -60.15
CA MET A 1 -83.03 17.70 -59.15
C MET A 1 -81.64 17.12 -59.35
N GLY A 2 -80.61 17.69 -58.71
CA GLY A 2 -80.07 17.21 -57.43
C GLY A 2 -79.25 15.95 -57.70
N THR A 3 -77.92 16.01 -57.73
CA THR A 3 -77.10 15.85 -56.52
C THR A 3 -75.68 16.40 -56.70
N ALA A 4 -75.12 16.85 -55.57
CA ALA A 4 -73.79 17.42 -55.41
C ALA A 4 -72.71 16.38 -55.10
N ALA A 5 -71.47 16.74 -55.44
CA ALA A 5 -70.17 16.46 -54.82
C ALA A 5 -69.98 15.19 -53.96
N THR A 6 -68.90 14.45 -54.21
CA THR A 6 -67.61 14.64 -53.49
C THR A 6 -66.53 13.72 -54.05
N SER A 7 -65.31 14.25 -54.13
CA SER A 7 -64.07 13.55 -54.45
C SER A 7 -63.60 12.77 -53.21
N LEU A 8 -63.22 11.51 -53.41
CA LEU A 8 -62.55 10.68 -52.40
C LEU A 8 -61.13 10.39 -52.88
N SER A 9 -60.15 11.07 -52.29
CA SER A 9 -58.74 10.67 -52.36
C SER A 9 -58.49 9.49 -51.40
N PRO A 10 -57.65 8.51 -51.75
CA PRO A 10 -57.25 7.47 -50.82
C PRO A 10 -56.23 8.06 -49.84
N VAL A 11 -56.61 8.18 -48.57
CA VAL A 11 -55.65 8.44 -47.49
C VAL A 11 -54.90 7.13 -47.26
N ILE A 12 -53.66 7.05 -47.74
CA ILE A 12 -52.71 6.01 -47.37
C ILE A 12 -52.35 6.26 -45.89
N GLY A 13 -52.93 5.46 -45.00
CA GLY A 13 -52.55 5.45 -43.60
C GLY A 13 -51.14 4.90 -43.45
N PHE A 14 -50.15 5.77 -43.28
CA PHE A 14 -48.84 5.39 -42.77
C PHE A 14 -49.04 4.94 -41.31
N LEU A 15 -49.03 3.63 -41.08
CA LEU A 15 -48.94 3.07 -39.75
C LEU A 15 -47.50 3.31 -39.27
N VAL A 16 -47.27 4.46 -38.63
CA VAL A 16 -46.03 4.69 -37.89
C VAL A 16 -46.08 3.77 -36.68
N VAL A 17 -45.45 2.60 -36.82
CA VAL A 17 -45.08 1.79 -35.65
C VAL A 17 -44.03 2.61 -34.90
N LEU A 18 -44.49 3.39 -33.93
CA LEU A 18 -43.62 3.91 -32.89
C LEU A 18 -43.07 2.70 -32.16
N PHE A 19 -41.83 2.31 -32.48
CA PHE A 19 -41.00 1.61 -31.51
C PHE A 19 -40.81 2.58 -30.35
N ALA A 20 -41.72 2.54 -29.37
CA ALA A 20 -41.35 2.93 -28.04
C ALA A 20 -40.18 2.00 -27.68
N ALA A 21 -38.97 2.55 -27.65
CA ALA A 21 -37.91 1.90 -26.91
C ALA A 21 -38.50 1.71 -25.51
N ALA A 22 -38.87 0.47 -25.17
CA ALA A 22 -39.14 0.14 -23.78
C ALA A 22 -37.85 0.56 -23.07
N GLU A 23 -37.91 1.61 -22.26
CA GLU A 23 -36.81 1.90 -21.35
C GLU A 23 -36.54 0.58 -20.63
N ALA A 24 -35.35 0.01 -20.84
CA ALA A 24 -35.02 -1.28 -20.24
C ALA A 24 -35.14 -1.08 -18.73
N ILE A 25 -36.20 -1.64 -18.15
CA ILE A 25 -36.46 -1.51 -16.72
C ILE A 25 -35.34 -2.27 -16.03
N LEU A 26 -34.60 -1.57 -15.17
CA LEU A 26 -33.55 -2.17 -14.35
C LEU A 26 -34.08 -3.43 -13.65
N ASP A 27 -33.25 -4.48 -13.60
CA ASP A 27 -33.57 -5.75 -12.94
C ASP A 27 -34.15 -5.50 -11.53
N PRO A 28 -35.28 -6.13 -11.17
CA PRO A 28 -35.95 -5.87 -9.89
C PRO A 28 -35.08 -6.11 -8.65
N ALA A 29 -34.13 -7.05 -8.71
CA ALA A 29 -33.20 -7.28 -7.61
C ALA A 29 -32.20 -6.13 -7.46
N ASP A 30 -31.71 -5.60 -8.58
CA ASP A 30 -30.80 -4.47 -8.60
C ASP A 30 -31.51 -3.18 -8.13
N PHE A 31 -32.75 -2.96 -8.58
CA PHE A 31 -33.58 -1.85 -8.14
C PHE A 31 -33.76 -1.83 -6.61
N VAL A 32 -34.17 -2.96 -6.02
CA VAL A 32 -34.36 -3.08 -4.56
C VAL A 32 -33.03 -2.95 -3.81
N ALA A 33 -31.93 -3.48 -4.37
CA ALA A 33 -30.61 -3.31 -3.77
C ALA A 33 -30.19 -1.84 -3.70
N LEU A 34 -30.40 -1.07 -4.77
CA LEU A 34 -30.13 0.38 -4.76
C LEU A 34 -31.00 1.13 -3.74
N GLN A 35 -32.28 0.75 -3.58
CA GLN A 35 -33.13 1.34 -2.53
C GLN A 35 -32.57 1.09 -1.12
N SER A 36 -32.11 -0.14 -0.84
CA SER A 36 -31.47 -0.46 0.44
C SER A 36 -30.18 0.32 0.66
N VAL A 37 -29.34 0.44 -0.36
CA VAL A 37 -28.11 1.26 -0.30
C VAL A 37 -28.43 2.72 0.01
N ARG A 38 -29.40 3.31 -0.69
CA ARG A 38 -29.85 4.70 -0.46
C ARG A 38 -30.38 4.92 0.96
N LYS A 39 -31.03 3.91 1.55
CA LYS A 39 -31.57 3.98 2.91
C LYS A 39 -30.48 3.82 3.97
N ALA A 40 -29.47 3.01 3.71
CA ALA A 40 -28.40 2.70 4.65
C ALA A 40 -27.29 3.76 4.71
N LEU A 41 -27.13 4.54 3.63
CA LEU A 41 -26.16 5.61 3.50
C LEU A 41 -26.83 6.99 3.41
N ARG A 42 -26.14 8.03 3.86
CA ARG A 42 -26.59 9.42 3.78
C ARG A 42 -25.44 10.35 3.44
N ASP A 43 -25.76 11.44 2.78
CA ASP A 43 -24.85 12.55 2.56
C ASP A 43 -24.40 13.16 3.90
N THR A 44 -23.10 13.42 4.03
CA THR A 44 -22.56 14.27 5.10
C THR A 44 -22.61 15.75 4.70
N PRO A 45 -22.46 16.70 5.65
CA PRO A 45 -22.47 18.12 5.33
C PRO A 45 -21.48 18.46 4.20
N GLY A 46 -21.98 19.10 3.13
CA GLY A 46 -21.19 19.44 1.93
C GLY A 46 -21.32 18.44 0.78
N SER A 47 -21.86 17.24 1.02
CA SER A 47 -22.19 16.26 -0.02
C SER A 47 -23.62 16.42 -0.52
N ARG A 48 -23.82 16.13 -1.81
CA ARG A 48 -25.13 16.05 -2.47
C ARG A 48 -25.22 14.83 -3.41
N PHE A 49 -24.46 13.78 -3.09
CA PHE A 49 -24.32 12.62 -3.96
C PHE A 49 -25.67 11.95 -4.24
N PHE A 50 -26.53 11.82 -3.22
CA PHE A 50 -27.83 11.20 -3.38
C PHE A 50 -28.90 12.11 -3.96
N ALA A 51 -28.57 13.36 -4.35
CA ALA A 51 -29.54 14.28 -4.93
C ALA A 51 -30.13 13.77 -6.25
N SER A 52 -29.37 12.99 -7.04
CA SER A 52 -29.86 12.38 -8.27
C SER A 52 -30.59 11.05 -8.06
N TRP A 53 -30.57 10.49 -6.86
CA TRP A 53 -31.16 9.17 -6.57
C TRP A 53 -32.66 9.32 -6.28
N ASP A 54 -33.40 9.61 -7.33
CA ASP A 54 -34.87 9.69 -7.36
C ASP A 54 -35.43 8.42 -8.01
N PHE A 55 -36.02 7.54 -7.20
CA PHE A 55 -36.57 6.25 -7.65
C PHE A 55 -37.87 6.36 -8.45
N THR A 56 -38.30 7.58 -8.81
CA THR A 56 -39.31 7.80 -9.86
C THR A 56 -38.71 7.87 -11.27
N ALA A 57 -37.38 7.98 -11.38
CA ALA A 57 -36.62 7.98 -12.62
C ALA A 57 -35.80 6.69 -12.79
N ASP A 58 -35.22 6.50 -13.98
CA ASP A 58 -34.30 5.40 -14.29
C ASP A 58 -33.05 5.44 -13.37
N PRO A 59 -32.84 4.42 -12.51
CA PRO A 59 -31.67 4.36 -11.63
C PRO A 59 -30.33 4.28 -12.35
N CYS A 60 -30.29 3.88 -13.62
CA CYS A 60 -29.06 3.89 -14.42
C CYS A 60 -28.54 5.31 -14.70
N ARG A 61 -29.34 6.34 -14.41
CA ARG A 61 -28.94 7.76 -14.48
C ARG A 61 -28.49 8.32 -13.13
N PHE A 62 -28.49 7.51 -12.08
CA PHE A 62 -28.05 7.95 -10.75
C PHE A 62 -26.52 8.18 -10.74
N SER A 63 -26.11 9.21 -10.00
CA SER A 63 -24.71 9.49 -9.74
C SER A 63 -24.02 8.25 -9.18
N GLY A 64 -22.96 7.81 -9.85
CA GLY A 64 -22.17 6.65 -9.45
C GLY A 64 -22.74 5.29 -9.85
N VAL A 65 -23.88 5.22 -10.54
CA VAL A 65 -24.45 3.97 -11.07
C VAL A 65 -24.15 3.88 -12.57
N LEU A 66 -23.59 2.75 -13.02
CA LEU A 66 -23.51 2.41 -14.44
C LEU A 66 -24.19 1.06 -14.65
N CYS A 67 -25.05 1.01 -15.67
CA CYS A 67 -25.70 -0.21 -16.10
C CYS A 67 -25.16 -0.70 -17.45
N GLU A 68 -25.11 -2.01 -17.61
CA GLU A 68 -25.06 -2.67 -18.91
C GLU A 68 -26.36 -3.44 -19.07
N GLU A 69 -27.09 -3.18 -20.15
CA GLU A 69 -28.47 -3.65 -20.33
C GLU A 69 -29.36 -3.23 -19.14
N ASP A 70 -29.95 -4.19 -18.44
CA ASP A 70 -30.81 -3.97 -17.27
C ASP A 70 -30.10 -4.22 -15.93
N ARG A 71 -28.76 -4.36 -15.92
CA ARG A 71 -27.98 -4.74 -14.73
C ARG A 71 -26.98 -3.68 -14.31
N VAL A 72 -26.82 -3.47 -13.01
CA VAL A 72 -25.78 -2.57 -12.46
C VAL A 72 -24.42 -3.25 -12.51
N VAL A 73 -23.49 -2.66 -13.27
CA VAL A 73 -22.11 -3.16 -13.43
C VAL A 73 -21.07 -2.33 -12.65
N VAL A 74 -21.35 -1.06 -12.39
CA VAL A 74 -20.52 -0.19 -11.54
C VAL A 74 -21.37 0.52 -10.51
N LEU A 75 -20.91 0.49 -9.25
CA LEU A 75 -21.48 1.26 -8.16
C LEU A 75 -20.34 2.02 -7.44
N SER A 76 -20.23 3.31 -7.73
CA SER A 76 -19.27 4.23 -7.14
C SER A 76 -19.96 5.20 -6.19
N LEU A 77 -19.84 4.94 -4.89
CA LEU A 77 -20.59 5.63 -3.84
C LEU A 77 -19.86 6.87 -3.32
N GLY A 78 -20.51 8.02 -3.47
CA GLY A 78 -20.10 9.31 -2.90
C GLY A 78 -19.42 10.25 -3.90
N ASP A 79 -19.51 11.56 -3.62
CA ASP A 79 -18.99 12.62 -4.50
C ASP A 79 -17.50 12.87 -4.22
N PRO A 80 -16.59 12.69 -5.20
CA PRO A 80 -15.17 12.98 -5.04
C PRO A 80 -14.86 14.45 -4.70
N ARG A 81 -15.79 15.37 -4.99
CA ARG A 81 -15.65 16.81 -4.76
C ARG A 81 -16.15 17.26 -3.39
N ALA A 82 -16.83 16.40 -2.62
CA ALA A 82 -17.48 16.75 -1.35
C ALA A 82 -16.51 17.09 -0.19
N GLY A 83 -15.23 17.37 -0.47
CA GLY A 83 -14.22 17.56 0.57
C GLY A 83 -14.09 16.32 1.46
N TRP A 84 -14.11 16.52 2.78
CA TRP A 84 -14.13 15.45 3.78
C TRP A 84 -15.15 15.79 4.88
N PRO A 85 -16.13 14.91 5.19
CA PRO A 85 -16.38 13.55 4.70
C PRO A 85 -17.42 13.48 3.56
N GLY A 86 -17.40 12.44 2.71
CA GLY A 86 -18.34 12.28 1.58
C GLY A 86 -19.71 11.64 1.94
N LEU A 87 -19.72 10.41 2.46
CA LEU A 87 -20.93 9.70 2.90
C LEU A 87 -20.80 9.18 4.33
N ALA A 88 -21.93 8.95 5.02
CA ALA A 88 -22.00 8.30 6.33
C ALA A 88 -23.07 7.20 6.37
N GLY A 89 -22.94 6.24 7.28
CA GLY A 89 -23.92 5.15 7.43
C GLY A 89 -23.23 3.79 7.52
N ARG A 90 -23.85 2.76 6.94
CA ARG A 90 -23.31 1.39 6.87
C ARG A 90 -23.51 0.83 5.48
N LEU A 91 -22.65 -0.08 5.05
CA LEU A 91 -22.85 -0.82 3.80
C LEU A 91 -23.93 -1.90 4.03
N ASP A 92 -25.04 -1.80 3.30
CA ASP A 92 -26.15 -2.75 3.43
C ASP A 92 -25.81 -4.09 2.77
N PRO A 93 -26.14 -5.25 3.38
CA PRO A 93 -25.93 -6.56 2.77
C PRO A 93 -26.61 -6.74 1.41
N ALA A 94 -27.66 -5.97 1.11
CA ALA A 94 -28.35 -6.01 -0.19
C ALA A 94 -27.43 -5.66 -1.37
N VAL A 95 -26.28 -5.01 -1.14
CA VAL A 95 -25.25 -4.79 -2.18
C VAL A 95 -24.83 -6.11 -2.85
N GLY A 96 -24.81 -7.22 -2.10
CA GLY A 96 -24.49 -8.54 -2.64
C GLY A 96 -25.49 -9.08 -3.69
N ARG A 97 -26.66 -8.45 -3.84
CA ARG A 97 -27.69 -8.84 -4.83
C ARG A 97 -27.41 -8.29 -6.23
N LEU A 98 -26.49 -7.34 -6.38
CA LEU A 98 -26.09 -6.74 -7.66
C LEU A 98 -25.23 -7.73 -8.47
N SER A 99 -25.79 -8.85 -8.93
CA SER A 99 -24.98 -9.98 -9.40
C SER A 99 -24.11 -9.71 -10.63
N ALA A 100 -24.38 -8.65 -11.39
CA ALA A 100 -23.55 -8.21 -12.52
C ALA A 100 -22.41 -7.26 -12.12
N LEU A 101 -22.34 -6.85 -10.85
CA LEU A 101 -21.42 -5.80 -10.40
C LEU A 101 -19.95 -6.21 -10.61
N ALA A 102 -19.26 -5.42 -11.43
CA ALA A 102 -17.84 -5.56 -11.72
C ALA A 102 -16.97 -4.60 -10.90
N GLU A 103 -17.51 -3.46 -10.49
CA GLU A 103 -16.81 -2.46 -9.69
C GLU A 103 -17.69 -1.93 -8.55
N LEU A 104 -17.18 -2.03 -7.32
CA LEU A 104 -17.74 -1.40 -6.14
C LEU A 104 -16.69 -0.49 -5.52
N SER A 105 -16.97 0.81 -5.48
CA SER A 105 -16.11 1.78 -4.82
C SER A 105 -16.89 2.68 -3.86
N LEU A 106 -16.23 3.14 -2.81
CA LEU A 106 -16.76 4.09 -1.85
C LEU A 106 -15.70 5.15 -1.58
N VAL A 107 -16.04 6.42 -1.78
CA VAL A 107 -15.16 7.54 -1.50
C VAL A 107 -14.87 7.66 0.01
N PRO A 108 -13.77 8.34 0.41
CA PRO A 108 -13.48 8.56 1.81
C PRO A 108 -14.63 9.23 2.58
N GLY A 109 -14.96 8.69 3.75
CA GLY A 109 -16.18 9.08 4.44
C GLY A 109 -16.25 8.63 5.89
N ARG A 110 -17.48 8.54 6.40
CA ARG A 110 -17.80 8.08 7.75
C ARG A 110 -18.64 6.81 7.74
N VAL A 111 -18.47 5.96 6.72
CA VAL A 111 -19.16 4.67 6.68
C VAL A 111 -18.54 3.75 7.73
N MET A 112 -19.38 3.12 8.53
CA MET A 112 -19.00 2.30 9.68
C MET A 112 -19.67 0.92 9.60
N GLY A 113 -19.39 0.08 10.59
CA GLY A 113 -19.94 -1.27 10.67
C GLY A 113 -19.04 -2.30 9.99
N GLN A 114 -19.55 -3.53 9.87
CA GLN A 114 -18.80 -4.62 9.27
C GLN A 114 -18.92 -4.62 7.74
N LEU A 115 -17.93 -5.20 7.08
CA LEU A 115 -18.02 -5.52 5.66
C LEU A 115 -19.01 -6.69 5.48
N PRO A 116 -20.14 -6.53 4.76
CA PRO A 116 -21.11 -7.61 4.60
C PRO A 116 -20.50 -8.80 3.85
N ALA A 117 -20.64 -10.01 4.40
CA ALA A 117 -20.17 -11.24 3.75
C ALA A 117 -20.88 -11.50 2.40
N THR A 118 -22.08 -10.94 2.19
CA THR A 118 -22.83 -11.03 0.93
C THR A 118 -22.09 -10.43 -0.26
N ILE A 119 -21.08 -9.59 -0.06
CA ILE A 119 -20.19 -9.11 -1.15
C ILE A 119 -19.55 -10.29 -1.90
N ALA A 120 -19.33 -11.43 -1.23
CA ALA A 120 -18.82 -12.64 -1.86
C ALA A 120 -19.74 -13.22 -2.96
N GLN A 121 -21.02 -12.80 -3.01
CA GLN A 121 -21.97 -13.21 -4.05
C GLN A 121 -21.73 -12.48 -5.39
N LEU A 122 -20.95 -11.41 -5.39
CA LEU A 122 -20.63 -10.60 -6.56
C LEU A 122 -19.52 -11.26 -7.40
N THR A 123 -19.79 -12.42 -7.98
CA THR A 123 -18.76 -13.27 -8.62
C THR A 123 -18.07 -12.62 -9.84
N ASN A 124 -18.66 -11.57 -10.41
CA ASN A 124 -18.09 -10.75 -11.48
C ASN A 124 -17.20 -9.59 -10.98
N LEU A 125 -17.10 -9.39 -9.67
CA LEU A 125 -16.40 -8.25 -9.09
C LEU A 125 -14.89 -8.31 -9.39
N ARG A 126 -14.39 -7.24 -10.02
CA ARG A 126 -12.99 -7.06 -10.40
C ARG A 126 -12.30 -6.00 -9.53
N PHE A 127 -13.05 -5.03 -9.04
CA PHE A 127 -12.55 -3.96 -8.18
C PHE A 127 -13.45 -3.77 -6.96
N LEU A 128 -12.84 -3.85 -5.77
CA LEU A 128 -13.47 -3.51 -4.49
C LEU A 128 -12.60 -2.50 -3.75
N GLY A 129 -13.04 -1.24 -3.70
CA GLY A 129 -12.32 -0.15 -3.06
C GLY A 129 -13.16 0.56 -2.00
N LEU A 130 -12.89 0.31 -0.72
CA LEU A 130 -13.64 0.88 0.41
C LEU A 130 -12.71 1.58 1.41
N SER A 131 -11.59 2.11 0.92
CA SER A 131 -10.57 2.69 1.79
C SER A 131 -11.02 3.98 2.47
N ARG A 132 -10.32 4.34 3.56
CA ARG A 132 -10.51 5.62 4.27
C ARG A 132 -11.93 5.83 4.82
N ASN A 133 -12.43 4.81 5.51
CA ASN A 133 -13.71 4.83 6.21
C ASN A 133 -13.51 4.32 7.65
N PHE A 134 -14.60 4.00 8.35
CA PHE A 134 -14.58 3.42 9.70
C PHE A 134 -15.12 1.99 9.72
N LEU A 135 -14.91 1.22 8.65
CA LEU A 135 -15.28 -0.20 8.60
C LEU A 135 -14.50 -0.96 9.66
N ALA A 136 -15.18 -1.86 10.37
CA ALA A 136 -14.62 -2.58 11.52
C ALA A 136 -15.00 -4.07 11.49
N GLY A 137 -14.45 -4.85 12.41
CA GLY A 137 -14.65 -6.31 12.41
C GLY A 137 -13.73 -7.03 11.43
N ALA A 138 -13.97 -8.33 11.23
CA ALA A 138 -13.13 -9.16 10.38
C ALA A 138 -13.36 -8.94 8.89
N ILE A 139 -12.33 -9.19 8.09
CA ILE A 139 -12.49 -9.38 6.64
C ILE A 139 -13.21 -10.73 6.46
N PRO A 140 -14.40 -10.77 5.82
CA PRO A 140 -15.13 -12.01 5.63
C PRO A 140 -14.30 -13.02 4.80
N PRO A 141 -14.09 -14.25 5.29
CA PRO A 141 -13.36 -15.27 4.54
C PRO A 141 -14.03 -15.66 3.21
N GLU A 142 -15.33 -15.44 3.09
CA GLU A 142 -16.13 -15.67 1.88
C GLU A 142 -15.65 -14.83 0.68
N LEU A 143 -14.91 -13.73 0.91
CA LEU A 143 -14.33 -12.94 -0.19
C LEU A 143 -13.36 -13.75 -1.07
N SER A 144 -12.88 -14.90 -0.59
CA SER A 144 -12.11 -15.87 -1.40
C SER A 144 -12.92 -16.48 -2.57
N ALA A 145 -14.25 -16.34 -2.60
CA ALA A 145 -15.09 -16.74 -3.72
C ALA A 145 -14.98 -15.81 -4.94
N LEU A 146 -14.42 -14.61 -4.78
CA LEU A 146 -14.34 -13.58 -5.83
C LEU A 146 -13.19 -13.84 -6.81
N ARG A 147 -13.29 -14.90 -7.60
CA ARG A 147 -12.20 -15.40 -8.48
C ARG A 147 -11.75 -14.41 -9.56
N GLN A 148 -12.61 -13.45 -9.93
CA GLN A 148 -12.30 -12.38 -10.89
C GLN A 148 -11.67 -11.12 -10.25
N LEU A 149 -11.57 -11.07 -8.92
CA LEU A 149 -11.12 -9.88 -8.20
C LEU A 149 -9.66 -9.57 -8.56
N ARG A 150 -9.42 -8.35 -9.04
CA ARG A 150 -8.09 -7.86 -9.42
C ARG A 150 -7.52 -6.90 -8.38
N THR A 151 -8.38 -6.09 -7.77
CA THR A 151 -7.98 -5.10 -6.76
C THR A 151 -8.91 -5.16 -5.56
N LEU A 152 -8.32 -5.33 -4.38
CA LEU A 152 -8.96 -5.20 -3.09
C LEU A 152 -8.24 -4.12 -2.28
N ASP A 153 -8.90 -2.96 -2.10
CA ASP A 153 -8.42 -1.89 -1.23
C ASP A 153 -9.38 -1.65 -0.07
N LEU A 154 -8.96 -2.07 1.12
CA LEU A 154 -9.66 -1.84 2.38
C LEU A 154 -8.81 -1.00 3.35
N SER A 155 -7.81 -0.29 2.84
CA SER A 155 -6.86 0.46 3.67
C SER A 155 -7.49 1.61 4.44
N PHE A 156 -6.85 2.06 5.52
CA PHE A 156 -7.35 3.15 6.38
C PHE A 156 -8.77 2.91 6.90
N ASN A 157 -8.98 1.75 7.51
CA ASN A 157 -10.21 1.39 8.21
C ASN A 157 -9.86 0.93 9.64
N ARG A 158 -10.79 0.25 10.32
CA ARG A 158 -10.63 -0.34 11.66
C ARG A 158 -10.84 -1.86 11.62
N LEU A 159 -10.51 -2.50 10.48
CA LEU A 159 -10.66 -3.94 10.31
C LEU A 159 -9.70 -4.70 11.23
N SER A 160 -10.17 -5.79 11.82
CA SER A 160 -9.46 -6.56 12.86
C SER A 160 -9.45 -8.05 12.54
N GLY A 161 -8.70 -8.85 13.30
CA GLY A 161 -8.62 -10.30 13.06
C GLY A 161 -7.67 -10.66 11.91
N PRO A 162 -7.64 -11.93 11.49
CA PRO A 162 -6.68 -12.42 10.49
C PRO A 162 -7.04 -11.98 9.08
N ILE A 163 -6.01 -11.93 8.23
CA ILE A 163 -6.19 -11.90 6.77
C ILE A 163 -6.64 -13.32 6.35
N PRO A 164 -7.83 -13.50 5.73
CA PRO A 164 -8.28 -14.82 5.32
C PRO A 164 -7.31 -15.47 4.32
N ALA A 165 -6.90 -16.70 4.59
CA ALA A 165 -5.91 -17.41 3.77
C ALA A 165 -6.33 -17.56 2.30
N GLY A 166 -7.63 -17.78 2.05
CA GLY A 166 -8.16 -17.92 0.69
C GLY A 166 -7.99 -16.68 -0.20
N LEU A 167 -7.69 -15.50 0.35
CA LEU A 167 -7.30 -14.34 -0.46
C LEU A 167 -5.97 -14.56 -1.19
N GLY A 168 -5.09 -15.40 -0.63
CA GLY A 168 -3.82 -15.79 -1.22
C GLY A 168 -3.93 -16.63 -2.50
N ASP A 169 -5.08 -17.27 -2.69
CA ASP A 169 -5.37 -18.20 -3.78
C ASP A 169 -6.28 -17.60 -4.88
N LEU A 170 -6.58 -16.29 -4.79
CA LEU A 170 -7.35 -15.59 -5.80
C LEU A 170 -6.52 -15.44 -7.10
N PRO A 171 -6.93 -16.08 -8.21
CA PRO A 171 -6.06 -16.26 -9.38
C PRO A 171 -5.82 -14.96 -10.15
N SER A 172 -6.76 -14.02 -10.06
CA SER A 172 -6.72 -12.73 -10.77
C SER A 172 -6.22 -11.58 -9.91
N LEU A 173 -5.96 -11.80 -8.62
CA LEU A 173 -5.65 -10.74 -7.67
C LEU A 173 -4.29 -10.12 -8.00
N SER A 174 -4.28 -8.82 -8.30
CA SER A 174 -3.08 -8.06 -8.63
C SER A 174 -2.67 -7.06 -7.56
N ASN A 175 -3.65 -6.45 -6.89
CA ASN A 175 -3.43 -5.48 -5.83
C ASN A 175 -4.19 -5.86 -4.57
N LEU A 176 -3.47 -6.08 -3.48
CA LEU A 176 -4.04 -6.25 -2.15
C LEU A 176 -3.52 -5.14 -1.22
N ILE A 177 -4.41 -4.23 -0.83
CA ILE A 177 -4.08 -3.04 -0.04
C ILE A 177 -4.94 -3.06 1.23
N LEU A 178 -4.32 -3.47 2.34
CA LEU A 178 -4.96 -3.62 3.64
C LEU A 178 -4.28 -2.77 4.73
N GLY A 179 -3.35 -1.89 4.34
CA GLY A 179 -2.58 -1.08 5.28
C GLY A 179 -3.44 -0.12 6.12
N HIS A 180 -2.93 0.30 7.28
CA HIS A 180 -3.64 1.15 8.25
C HIS A 180 -4.97 0.52 8.70
N ASN A 181 -4.89 -0.67 9.30
CA ASN A 181 -6.00 -1.36 9.95
C ASN A 181 -5.51 -1.93 11.31
N LEU A 182 -6.29 -2.80 11.92
CA LEU A 182 -6.00 -3.51 13.17
C LEU A 182 -5.86 -5.03 12.93
N LEU A 183 -5.48 -5.44 11.71
CA LEU A 183 -5.37 -6.85 11.33
C LEU A 183 -4.25 -7.55 12.12
N SER A 184 -4.44 -8.80 12.48
CA SER A 184 -3.58 -9.53 13.41
C SER A 184 -3.33 -10.97 12.96
N GLY A 185 -2.33 -11.63 13.53
CA GLY A 185 -1.98 -13.01 13.16
C GLY A 185 -1.03 -13.05 11.95
N PRO A 186 -0.73 -14.26 11.45
CA PRO A 186 0.24 -14.44 10.37
C PRO A 186 -0.25 -13.88 9.04
N VAL A 187 0.70 -13.42 8.23
CA VAL A 187 0.44 -13.14 6.81
C VAL A 187 0.27 -14.48 6.08
N PRO A 188 -0.83 -14.69 5.35
CA PRO A 188 -1.04 -15.93 4.59
C PRO A 188 -0.05 -16.06 3.43
N GLN A 189 0.11 -17.27 2.91
CA GLN A 189 0.87 -17.50 1.69
C GLN A 189 0.10 -16.95 0.49
N PHE A 190 0.83 -16.38 -0.47
CA PHE A 190 0.26 -15.86 -1.70
C PHE A 190 0.81 -16.65 -2.89
N HIS A 191 -0.07 -17.34 -3.61
CA HIS A 191 0.30 -18.17 -4.77
C HIS A 191 -0.09 -17.53 -6.10
N SER A 192 -0.88 -16.45 -6.06
CA SER A 192 -1.37 -15.79 -7.27
C SER A 192 -0.23 -15.20 -8.11
N PRO A 193 -0.02 -15.67 -9.35
CA PRO A 193 1.02 -15.15 -10.24
C PRO A 193 0.71 -13.74 -10.75
N SER A 194 -0.52 -13.27 -10.56
CA SER A 194 -0.98 -11.94 -10.95
C SER A 194 -0.63 -10.86 -9.91
N LEU A 195 -0.24 -11.26 -8.70
CA LEU A 195 -0.04 -10.35 -7.58
C LEU A 195 1.22 -9.49 -7.80
N THR A 196 1.01 -8.19 -7.95
CA THR A 196 2.09 -7.22 -8.18
C THR A 196 2.27 -6.26 -7.02
N ARG A 197 1.22 -6.02 -6.22
CA ARG A 197 1.24 -5.10 -5.09
C ARG A 197 0.63 -5.71 -3.85
N LEU A 198 1.43 -5.77 -2.78
CA LEU A 198 1.01 -6.17 -1.44
C LEU A 198 1.36 -5.05 -0.45
N ASP A 199 0.34 -4.36 0.07
CA ASP A 199 0.49 -3.28 1.07
C ASP A 199 -0.29 -3.63 2.35
N LEU A 200 0.43 -4.07 3.38
CA LEU A 200 -0.09 -4.51 4.68
C LEU A 200 0.44 -3.65 5.83
N LYS A 201 1.05 -2.50 5.54
CA LYS A 201 1.71 -1.66 6.56
C LYS A 201 0.76 -1.16 7.63
N HIS A 202 1.27 -0.83 8.81
CA HIS A 202 0.47 -0.30 9.92
C HIS A 202 -0.71 -1.21 10.28
N ASN A 203 -0.37 -2.43 10.69
CA ASN A 203 -1.30 -3.41 11.23
C ASN A 203 -0.67 -4.06 12.49
N ASN A 204 -1.26 -5.14 12.98
CA ASN A 204 -0.81 -5.92 14.11
C ASN A 204 -0.37 -7.35 13.70
N LEU A 205 0.09 -7.51 12.46
CA LEU A 205 0.44 -8.82 11.88
C LEU A 205 1.69 -9.39 12.55
N SER A 206 1.73 -10.71 12.72
CA SER A 206 2.78 -11.44 13.44
C SER A 206 3.31 -12.61 12.61
N GLY A 207 4.22 -13.41 13.17
CA GLY A 207 4.85 -14.53 12.46
C GLY A 207 5.92 -14.09 11.47
N GLY A 208 6.36 -15.01 10.61
CA GLY A 208 7.39 -14.75 9.59
C GLY A 208 6.83 -14.08 8.34
N VAL A 209 7.74 -13.55 7.50
CA VAL A 209 7.40 -13.20 6.12
C VAL A 209 7.16 -14.51 5.34
N PRO A 210 5.95 -14.75 4.81
CA PRO A 210 5.63 -16.00 4.12
C PRO A 210 6.29 -16.04 2.73
N ALA A 211 6.15 -17.18 2.05
CA ALA A 211 6.46 -17.26 0.63
C ALA A 211 5.56 -16.29 -0.17
N LEU A 212 6.17 -15.51 -1.05
CA LEU A 212 5.53 -14.51 -1.89
C LEU A 212 5.85 -14.80 -3.36
N PRO A 213 4.95 -14.46 -4.30
CA PRO A 213 5.14 -14.79 -5.70
C PRO A 213 6.20 -13.87 -6.34
N PRO A 214 7.02 -14.37 -7.29
CA PRO A 214 8.07 -13.60 -7.95
C PRO A 214 7.53 -12.46 -8.83
N SER A 215 6.23 -12.43 -9.10
CA SER A 215 5.53 -11.35 -9.81
C SER A 215 5.46 -10.04 -9.02
N LEU A 216 5.77 -10.07 -7.72
CA LEU A 216 5.60 -8.93 -6.82
C LEU A 216 6.57 -7.78 -7.17
N ARG A 217 6.02 -6.57 -7.28
CA ARG A 217 6.74 -5.34 -7.62
C ARG A 217 6.75 -4.33 -6.48
N TYR A 218 5.76 -4.39 -5.60
CA TYR A 218 5.65 -3.55 -4.42
C TYR A 218 5.30 -4.40 -3.20
N LEU A 219 6.17 -4.35 -2.19
CA LEU A 219 5.96 -5.00 -0.89
C LEU A 219 6.13 -3.96 0.23
N SER A 220 5.07 -3.75 1.00
CA SER A 220 5.15 -2.99 2.25
C SER A 220 4.44 -3.75 3.36
N VAL A 221 5.19 -4.14 4.38
CA VAL A 221 4.68 -4.78 5.61
C VAL A 221 5.18 -4.04 6.86
N SER A 222 5.58 -2.78 6.69
CA SER A 222 6.18 -2.00 7.76
C SER A 222 5.20 -1.68 8.88
N SER A 223 5.72 -1.40 10.07
CA SER A 223 4.91 -1.13 11.27
C SER A 223 3.94 -2.27 11.59
N ASN A 224 4.50 -3.46 11.79
CA ASN A 224 3.81 -4.67 12.22
C ASN A 224 4.61 -5.35 13.36
N ARG A 225 4.29 -6.60 13.70
CA ARG A 225 5.00 -7.44 14.68
C ARG A 225 5.61 -8.67 14.01
N LEU A 226 6.01 -8.56 12.74
CA LEU A 226 6.63 -9.68 12.01
C LEU A 226 8.01 -9.99 12.60
N ALA A 227 8.36 -11.27 12.68
CA ALA A 227 9.59 -11.76 13.29
C ALA A 227 10.25 -12.84 12.43
N GLY A 228 11.44 -13.30 12.82
CA GLY A 228 12.15 -14.35 12.10
C GLY A 228 12.97 -13.85 10.91
N SER A 229 13.59 -14.78 10.19
CA SER A 229 14.49 -14.50 9.07
C SER A 229 13.74 -14.22 7.77
N VAL A 230 14.35 -13.39 6.92
CA VAL A 230 13.87 -13.08 5.56
C VAL A 230 14.66 -13.81 4.46
N GLU A 231 15.59 -14.68 4.85
CA GLU A 231 16.53 -15.37 3.97
C GLU A 231 15.86 -16.23 2.90
N GLN A 232 14.74 -16.88 3.22
CA GLN A 232 14.00 -17.70 2.27
C GLN A 232 13.01 -16.90 1.41
N ALA A 233 12.47 -15.80 1.95
CA ALA A 233 11.37 -15.07 1.32
C ALA A 233 11.85 -14.05 0.27
N LEU A 234 12.93 -13.31 0.55
CA LEU A 234 13.33 -12.19 -0.30
C LEU A 234 14.07 -12.56 -1.59
N PRO A 235 14.97 -13.57 -1.64
CA PRO A 235 15.78 -13.81 -2.84
C PRO A 235 14.97 -14.09 -4.11
N ALA A 236 13.77 -14.64 -4.00
CA ALA A 236 12.88 -14.92 -5.12
C ALA A 236 12.21 -13.66 -5.72
N LEU A 237 12.26 -12.52 -5.02
CA LEU A 237 11.49 -11.31 -5.35
C LEU A 237 12.31 -10.29 -6.16
N ALA A 238 13.07 -10.78 -7.15
CA ALA A 238 13.99 -9.96 -7.94
C ALA A 238 13.33 -8.85 -8.78
N ALA A 239 12.00 -8.92 -8.97
CA ALA A 239 11.21 -7.92 -9.69
C ALA A 239 10.72 -6.75 -8.80
N LEU A 240 11.09 -6.70 -7.52
CA LEU A 240 10.67 -5.64 -6.62
C LEU A 240 11.26 -4.28 -7.01
N ASN A 241 10.39 -3.27 -7.03
CA ASN A 241 10.73 -1.85 -7.22
C ASN A 241 10.62 -1.05 -5.92
N TYR A 242 9.88 -1.57 -4.95
CA TYR A 242 9.67 -0.98 -3.62
C TYR A 242 9.61 -2.07 -2.56
N LEU A 243 10.44 -1.94 -1.51
CA LEU A 243 10.51 -2.85 -0.38
C LEU A 243 10.59 -2.07 0.94
N ASP A 244 9.57 -2.22 1.77
CA ASP A 244 9.53 -1.66 3.12
C ASP A 244 9.13 -2.70 4.16
N LEU A 245 10.12 -3.15 4.94
CA LEU A 245 9.99 -4.08 6.05
C LEU A 245 10.22 -3.39 7.41
N GLY A 246 10.36 -2.06 7.43
CA GLY A 246 10.78 -1.33 8.62
C GLY A 246 9.78 -1.45 9.78
N MET A 247 10.23 -1.15 11.00
CA MET A 247 9.38 -1.17 12.21
C MET A 247 8.71 -2.54 12.43
N ASN A 248 9.53 -3.59 12.52
CA ASN A 248 9.13 -4.96 12.81
C ASN A 248 10.11 -5.59 13.82
N GLN A 249 10.04 -6.90 14.00
CA GLN A 249 10.93 -7.71 14.85
C GLN A 249 11.76 -8.71 14.01
N LEU A 250 11.94 -8.45 12.71
CA LEU A 250 12.66 -9.33 11.79
C LEU A 250 14.12 -9.46 12.20
N SER A 251 14.70 -10.64 12.06
CA SER A 251 16.02 -10.98 12.59
C SER A 251 16.87 -11.73 11.56
N GLY A 252 18.13 -12.01 11.90
CA GLY A 252 19.05 -12.72 11.01
C GLY A 252 19.72 -11.79 10.01
N ALA A 253 20.46 -12.38 9.07
CA ALA A 253 21.20 -11.62 8.06
C ALA A 253 20.28 -11.02 6.99
N ILE A 254 20.69 -9.87 6.44
CA ILE A 254 20.06 -9.31 5.24
C ILE A 254 20.63 -10.07 4.03
N PRO A 255 19.79 -10.73 3.20
CA PRO A 255 20.28 -11.47 2.04
C PRO A 255 20.98 -10.53 1.04
N PRO A 256 22.21 -10.85 0.57
CA PRO A 256 22.96 -10.03 -0.38
C PRO A 256 22.20 -9.65 -1.66
N ALA A 257 21.33 -10.56 -2.14
CA ALA A 257 20.53 -10.36 -3.34
C ALA A 257 19.59 -9.14 -3.25
N VAL A 258 19.16 -8.74 -2.05
CA VAL A 258 18.28 -7.56 -1.87
C VAL A 258 18.92 -6.28 -2.41
N PHE A 259 20.25 -6.19 -2.37
CA PHE A 259 21.00 -5.02 -2.84
C PHE A 259 21.15 -4.95 -4.38
N SER A 260 20.85 -6.04 -5.11
CA SER A 260 20.88 -6.06 -6.57
C SER A 260 19.50 -5.83 -7.22
N PHE A 261 18.45 -5.71 -6.42
CA PHE A 261 17.09 -5.46 -6.93
C PHE A 261 16.97 -4.03 -7.49
N PRO A 262 16.07 -3.79 -8.46
CA PRO A 262 15.83 -2.47 -9.06
C PRO A 262 15.00 -1.55 -8.15
N LEU A 263 15.36 -1.47 -6.86
CA LEU A 263 14.62 -0.72 -5.85
C LEU A 263 14.87 0.78 -5.95
N THR A 264 13.80 1.55 -5.74
CA THR A 264 13.90 3.00 -5.51
C THR A 264 14.25 3.32 -4.05
N HIS A 265 13.78 2.48 -3.13
CA HIS A 265 13.97 2.60 -1.69
C HIS A 265 14.12 1.21 -1.09
N LEU A 266 15.11 1.03 -0.22
CA LEU A 266 15.27 -0.15 0.64
C LEU A 266 15.11 0.29 2.09
N GLN A 267 13.99 -0.09 2.71
CA GLN A 267 13.64 0.32 4.07
C GLN A 267 13.56 -0.90 4.99
N LEU A 268 14.60 -1.10 5.79
CA LEU A 268 14.74 -2.22 6.74
C LEU A 268 14.91 -1.75 8.19
N GLN A 269 14.75 -0.45 8.43
CA GLN A 269 15.03 0.19 9.72
C GLN A 269 14.16 -0.32 10.86
N ARG A 270 14.68 -0.22 12.09
CA ARG A 270 13.94 -0.59 13.31
C ARG A 270 13.44 -2.04 13.27
N ASN A 271 14.40 -2.95 13.16
CA ASN A 271 14.24 -4.39 13.21
C ASN A 271 15.33 -4.99 14.13
N MET A 272 15.52 -6.30 14.08
CA MET A 272 16.58 -7.03 14.77
C MET A 272 17.56 -7.69 13.78
N PHE A 273 17.69 -7.18 12.54
CA PHE A 273 18.65 -7.72 11.57
C PHE A 273 20.08 -7.66 12.12
N SER A 274 20.88 -8.69 11.87
CA SER A 274 22.21 -8.87 12.44
C SER A 274 23.23 -9.37 11.42
N GLY A 275 24.50 -9.41 11.81
CA GLY A 275 25.58 -9.83 10.92
C GLY A 275 26.03 -8.74 9.95
N PRO A 276 26.99 -9.06 9.07
CA PRO A 276 27.58 -8.11 8.14
C PRO A 276 26.66 -7.75 6.98
N VAL A 277 26.80 -6.51 6.49
CA VAL A 277 26.14 -6.04 5.27
C VAL A 277 27.06 -6.29 4.09
N LEU A 278 26.73 -7.27 3.25
CA LEU A 278 27.57 -7.75 2.15
C LEU A 278 26.89 -7.58 0.78
N PRO A 279 26.76 -6.36 0.24
CA PRO A 279 26.30 -6.17 -1.13
C PRO A 279 27.29 -6.83 -2.12
N PRO A 280 26.81 -7.57 -3.13
CA PRO A 280 27.68 -8.29 -4.07
C PRO A 280 28.36 -7.37 -5.11
N ALA A 281 27.86 -6.14 -5.27
CA ALA A 281 28.35 -5.14 -6.21
C ALA A 281 27.98 -3.73 -5.71
N PRO A 282 28.49 -2.65 -6.32
CA PRO A 282 28.07 -1.29 -5.97
C PRO A 282 26.55 -1.12 -6.04
N VAL A 283 25.96 -0.59 -4.96
CA VAL A 283 24.51 -0.56 -4.77
C VAL A 283 23.86 0.55 -5.60
N ALA A 284 23.01 0.20 -6.56
CA ALA A 284 22.30 1.17 -7.41
C ALA A 284 21.11 1.86 -6.72
N ILE A 285 20.68 1.33 -5.56
CA ILE A 285 19.52 1.82 -4.80
C ILE A 285 19.85 3.20 -4.20
N PRO A 286 19.12 4.28 -4.55
CA PRO A 286 19.51 5.63 -4.16
C PRO A 286 19.24 5.93 -2.67
N ASN A 287 18.25 5.27 -2.06
CA ASN A 287 17.87 5.48 -0.67
C ASN A 287 17.85 4.14 0.08
N VAL A 288 18.77 3.99 1.02
CA VAL A 288 18.92 2.76 1.82
C VAL A 288 18.89 3.12 3.30
N ASP A 289 17.89 2.60 4.02
CA ASP A 289 17.73 2.78 5.45
C ASP A 289 17.81 1.44 6.19
N LEU A 290 18.94 1.22 6.86
CA LEU A 290 19.23 0.05 7.69
C LEU A 290 19.36 0.43 9.17
N SER A 291 18.93 1.64 9.54
CA SER A 291 19.12 2.19 10.88
C SER A 291 18.36 1.40 11.95
N TYR A 292 18.80 1.48 13.21
CA TYR A 292 18.15 0.80 14.34
C TYR A 292 18.00 -0.72 14.12
N ASN A 293 19.13 -1.39 13.94
CA ASN A 293 19.23 -2.84 13.85
C ASN A 293 20.38 -3.35 14.74
N ARG A 294 20.79 -4.60 14.57
CA ARG A 294 21.96 -5.23 15.22
C ARG A 294 23.03 -5.57 14.18
N LEU A 295 23.09 -4.85 13.06
CA LEU A 295 24.05 -5.11 11.98
C LEU A 295 25.47 -4.83 12.46
N SER A 296 26.41 -5.70 12.12
CA SER A 296 27.77 -5.71 12.65
C SER A 296 28.82 -5.83 11.55
N GLY A 297 30.10 -5.92 11.91
CA GLY A 297 31.20 -5.94 10.95
C GLY A 297 31.54 -4.55 10.44
N GLU A 298 32.33 -4.50 9.38
CA GLU A 298 32.77 -3.24 8.78
C GLU A 298 31.72 -2.67 7.81
N VAL A 299 31.76 -1.36 7.60
CA VAL A 299 30.90 -0.69 6.61
C VAL A 299 31.41 -1.03 5.21
N SER A 300 30.57 -1.66 4.38
CA SER A 300 30.98 -2.06 3.03
C SER A 300 31.21 -0.84 2.10
N PRO A 301 32.34 -0.78 1.37
CA PRO A 301 32.58 0.27 0.37
C PRO A 301 31.62 0.19 -0.83
N MET A 302 30.93 -0.93 -1.03
CA MET A 302 29.92 -1.09 -2.08
C MET A 302 28.70 -0.19 -1.88
N LEU A 303 28.53 0.39 -0.68
CA LEU A 303 27.47 1.35 -0.38
C LEU A 303 27.81 2.80 -0.81
N SER A 304 29.00 3.05 -1.34
CA SER A 304 29.47 4.40 -1.72
C SER A 304 28.66 5.08 -2.85
N THR A 305 27.86 4.32 -3.58
CA THR A 305 26.95 4.83 -4.64
C THR A 305 25.57 5.23 -4.12
N VAL A 306 25.24 4.92 -2.86
CA VAL A 306 23.94 5.25 -2.25
C VAL A 306 23.87 6.75 -1.92
N ARG A 307 22.82 7.43 -2.39
CA ARG A 307 22.66 8.89 -2.19
C ARG A 307 22.19 9.26 -0.78
N LYS A 308 21.30 8.48 -0.17
CA LYS A 308 20.88 8.63 1.23
C LYS A 308 21.06 7.31 1.96
N LEU A 309 22.04 7.26 2.85
CA LEU A 309 22.46 6.07 3.56
C LEU A 309 22.32 6.26 5.08
N PHE A 310 21.46 5.45 5.68
CA PHE A 310 21.22 5.44 7.12
C PHE A 310 21.69 4.11 7.71
N LEU A 311 22.78 4.15 8.46
CA LEU A 311 23.41 3.01 9.14
C LEU A 311 23.48 3.24 10.66
N ASN A 312 22.88 4.30 11.16
CA ASN A 312 22.93 4.69 12.56
C ASN A 312 22.19 3.72 13.48
N ASN A 313 22.58 3.69 14.76
CA ASN A 313 22.05 2.76 15.76
C ASN A 313 22.21 1.29 15.33
N ASN A 314 23.47 0.89 15.11
CA ASN A 314 23.86 -0.47 14.77
C ASN A 314 25.12 -0.85 15.56
N LEU A 315 25.79 -1.92 15.15
CA LEU A 315 26.98 -2.48 15.78
C LEU A 315 28.19 -2.45 14.84
N PHE A 316 28.24 -1.54 13.85
CA PHE A 316 29.35 -1.46 12.89
C PHE A 316 30.66 -1.07 13.59
N THR A 317 31.75 -1.72 13.17
CA THR A 317 33.12 -1.53 13.67
C THR A 317 34.06 -1.11 12.53
N GLY A 318 35.36 -0.98 12.83
CA GLY A 318 36.37 -0.59 11.86
C GLY A 318 36.32 0.89 11.52
N LYS A 319 36.94 1.26 10.39
CA LYS A 319 36.96 2.63 9.89
C LYS A 319 35.87 2.84 8.85
N VAL A 320 35.43 4.08 8.68
CA VAL A 320 34.57 4.46 7.57
C VAL A 320 35.38 4.43 6.27
N PRO A 321 34.93 3.71 5.22
CA PRO A 321 35.69 3.58 3.98
C PRO A 321 35.97 4.91 3.29
N ALA A 322 37.17 5.06 2.72
CA ALA A 322 37.56 6.28 1.99
C ALA A 322 36.60 6.61 0.84
N SER A 323 36.13 5.58 0.12
CA SER A 323 35.18 5.73 -0.99
C SER A 323 33.85 6.37 -0.60
N LEU A 324 33.34 6.12 0.62
CA LEU A 324 32.13 6.81 1.10
C LEU A 324 32.42 8.30 1.36
N MET A 325 33.59 8.61 1.90
CA MET A 325 33.96 9.99 2.20
C MET A 325 34.21 10.80 0.92
N GLU A 326 34.93 10.24 -0.05
CA GLU A 326 35.13 10.88 -1.36
C GLU A 326 33.80 11.22 -2.02
N ARG A 327 32.84 10.28 -2.02
CA ARG A 327 31.51 10.48 -2.60
C ARG A 327 30.66 11.49 -1.83
N LEU A 328 30.86 11.60 -0.51
CA LEU A 328 30.23 12.63 0.32
C LEU A 328 30.79 14.03 0.00
N MET A 329 32.11 14.16 -0.14
CA MET A 329 32.80 15.42 -0.47
C MET A 329 32.47 15.90 -1.89
N ASP A 330 32.25 14.97 -2.82
CA ASP A 330 31.73 15.25 -4.18
C ASP A 330 30.22 15.60 -4.20
N SER A 331 29.53 15.63 -3.05
CA SER A 331 28.07 15.82 -2.97
C SER A 331 27.22 14.76 -3.69
N ARG A 332 27.78 13.57 -3.96
CA ARG A 332 27.05 12.43 -4.52
C ARG A 332 26.26 11.70 -3.44
N ILE A 333 26.84 11.54 -2.24
CA ILE A 333 26.11 11.15 -1.03
C ILE A 333 25.59 12.42 -0.36
N ARG A 334 24.27 12.55 -0.24
CA ARG A 334 23.63 13.70 0.41
C ARG A 334 23.37 13.49 1.88
N VAL A 335 23.15 12.24 2.30
CA VAL A 335 22.91 11.89 3.70
C VAL A 335 23.71 10.65 4.04
N LEU A 336 24.58 10.75 5.04
CA LEU A 336 25.34 9.64 5.58
C LEU A 336 25.27 9.65 7.11
N TYR A 337 24.38 8.83 7.66
CA TYR A 337 24.15 8.73 9.10
C TYR A 337 24.75 7.45 9.65
N LEU A 338 25.76 7.61 10.51
CA LEU A 338 26.59 6.56 11.08
C LEU A 338 26.66 6.65 12.61
N GLN A 339 25.92 7.57 13.22
CA GLN A 339 25.92 7.76 14.67
C GLN A 339 25.46 6.52 15.42
N HIS A 340 25.87 6.40 16.69
CA HIS A 340 25.53 5.26 17.53
C HIS A 340 26.00 3.91 16.95
N ASN A 341 27.28 3.84 16.57
CA ASN A 341 27.99 2.62 16.19
C ASN A 341 29.26 2.47 17.06
N TYR A 342 30.23 1.65 16.62
CA TYR A 342 31.52 1.39 17.25
C TYR A 342 32.70 1.69 16.31
N LEU A 343 32.52 2.64 15.39
CA LEU A 343 33.53 3.03 14.41
C LEU A 343 34.74 3.68 15.08
N THR A 344 35.94 3.36 14.61
CA THR A 344 37.22 3.78 15.23
C THR A 344 37.91 4.91 14.48
N GLY A 345 37.43 5.29 13.31
CA GLY A 345 37.99 6.37 12.51
C GLY A 345 37.43 6.41 11.10
N ILE A 346 38.12 7.16 10.25
CA ILE A 346 37.86 7.30 8.81
C ILE A 346 39.16 6.93 8.09
N GLU A 347 39.08 6.23 6.97
CA GLU A 347 40.29 5.83 6.21
C GLU A 347 40.99 7.00 5.50
N ALA A 348 40.24 8.06 5.19
CA ALA A 348 40.75 9.29 4.60
C ALA A 348 40.85 10.42 5.62
N ASN A 349 41.87 11.27 5.49
CA ASN A 349 41.95 12.52 6.24
C ASN A 349 41.01 13.55 5.62
N LEU A 350 39.98 13.95 6.37
CA LEU A 350 39.12 15.08 6.00
C LEU A 350 39.88 16.39 6.29
N THR A 351 40.41 17.02 5.25
CA THR A 351 41.12 18.31 5.35
C THR A 351 40.23 19.51 5.06
N SER A 352 39.03 19.28 4.52
CA SER A 352 38.05 20.30 4.14
C SER A 352 36.70 20.10 4.83
N GLU A 353 35.93 21.18 4.91
CA GLU A 353 34.58 21.17 5.48
C GLU A 353 33.61 20.33 4.62
N ILE A 354 32.64 19.69 5.29
CA ILE A 354 31.60 18.92 4.59
C ILE A 354 30.74 19.88 3.74
N PRO A 355 30.50 19.57 2.45
CA PRO A 355 29.66 20.40 1.58
C PRO A 355 28.26 20.62 2.17
N THR A 356 27.71 21.83 2.03
CA THR A 356 26.35 22.16 2.54
C THR A 356 25.23 21.35 1.88
N SER A 357 25.48 20.78 0.71
CA SER A 357 24.61 19.83 -0.01
C SER A 357 24.60 18.41 0.58
N SER A 358 25.49 18.14 1.53
CA SER A 358 25.71 16.86 2.18
C SER A 358 25.54 16.96 3.69
N SER A 359 25.05 15.90 4.32
CA SER A 359 24.88 15.80 5.76
C SER A 359 25.55 14.53 6.28
N LEU A 360 26.51 14.69 7.20
CA LEU A 360 27.27 13.62 7.83
C LEU A 360 27.03 13.63 9.34
N CYS A 361 26.66 12.49 9.91
CA CYS A 361 26.48 12.35 11.34
C CYS A 361 27.26 11.13 11.86
N LEU A 362 28.28 11.39 12.69
CA LEU A 362 29.22 10.40 13.22
C LEU A 362 29.23 10.32 14.76
N GLN A 363 28.34 11.05 15.43
CA GLN A 363 28.34 11.15 16.89
C GLN A 363 28.19 9.78 17.58
N TYR A 364 28.69 9.69 18.81
CA TYR A 364 28.56 8.49 19.64
C TYR A 364 29.18 7.21 19.01
N ASN A 365 30.37 7.38 18.43
CA ASN A 365 31.25 6.30 17.95
C ASN A 365 32.55 6.21 18.78
N CYS A 366 33.36 5.19 18.54
CA CYS A 366 34.67 4.97 19.20
C CYS A 366 35.80 5.80 18.59
N MET A 367 35.48 7.04 18.20
CA MET A 367 36.38 8.01 17.59
C MET A 367 35.93 9.42 17.97
N VAL A 368 36.85 10.37 17.88
CA VAL A 368 36.48 11.79 17.94
C VAL A 368 36.02 12.20 16.53
N PRO A 369 34.77 12.66 16.36
CA PRO A 369 34.28 13.09 15.05
C PRO A 369 35.03 14.36 14.59
N PRO A 370 35.25 14.52 13.27
CA PRO A 370 35.77 15.76 12.70
C PRO A 370 34.91 16.98 13.07
N THR A 371 35.50 18.17 13.08
CA THR A 371 34.76 19.42 13.29
C THR A 371 33.73 19.64 12.18
N GLY A 372 32.57 20.22 12.51
CA GLY A 372 31.53 20.54 11.52
C GLY A 372 30.51 19.44 11.21
N THR A 373 30.62 18.24 11.81
CA THR A 373 29.63 17.16 11.63
C THR A 373 28.47 17.29 12.63
N ALA A 374 27.63 18.32 12.47
CA ALA A 374 26.43 18.49 13.30
C ALA A 374 25.37 17.43 12.91
N CYS A 375 24.97 16.62 13.88
CA CYS A 375 23.91 15.65 13.70
C CYS A 375 22.52 16.31 13.71
N PRO A 376 21.53 15.73 13.01
CA PRO A 376 20.15 16.19 13.09
C PRO A 376 19.59 16.03 14.52
N PHE A 377 18.48 16.72 14.80
CA PHE A 377 17.77 16.64 16.07
C PHE A 377 17.46 15.17 16.45
N GLY A 378 17.93 14.74 17.63
CA GLY A 378 17.85 13.34 18.10
C GLY A 378 19.11 12.49 17.87
N GLY A 379 20.20 13.06 17.33
CA GLY A 379 21.48 12.38 17.09
C GLY A 379 22.33 12.08 18.33
N GLY A 380 21.85 12.41 19.53
CA GLY A 380 22.61 12.37 20.79
C GLY A 380 23.28 13.72 21.10
N ALA A 381 23.59 13.97 22.37
CA ALA A 381 24.35 15.16 22.80
C ALA A 381 25.87 14.89 22.87
N GLU A 382 26.25 13.62 22.98
CA GLU A 382 27.63 13.20 23.18
C GLU A 382 28.37 13.08 21.84
N LYS A 383 29.52 13.75 21.74
CA LYS A 383 30.36 13.73 20.52
C LYS A 383 30.95 12.34 20.27
N ALA A 384 31.47 11.69 21.30
CA ALA A 384 32.16 10.40 21.21
C ALA A 384 31.63 9.44 22.27
N ARG A 385 31.67 8.14 21.96
CA ARG A 385 31.30 7.06 22.90
C ARG A 385 32.36 6.95 24.01
N PRO A 386 31.98 6.73 25.28
CA PRO A 386 32.93 6.50 26.36
C PRO A 386 33.94 5.39 26.02
N THR A 387 35.22 5.63 26.32
CA THR A 387 36.31 4.70 25.99
C THR A 387 36.10 3.31 26.59
N SER A 388 35.55 3.22 27.79
CA SER A 388 35.18 1.96 28.47
C SER A 388 34.25 1.08 27.62
N HIS A 389 33.35 1.67 26.83
CA HIS A 389 32.42 0.95 25.96
C HIS A 389 33.04 0.54 24.60
N CYS A 390 34.26 1.00 24.32
CA CYS A 390 34.98 0.73 23.07
C CYS A 390 36.02 -0.39 23.19
N VAL A 391 36.38 -0.80 24.41
CA VAL A 391 37.47 -1.77 24.66
C VAL A 391 37.09 -3.21 24.30
N SER A 392 35.82 -3.59 24.44
CA SER A 392 35.35 -4.98 24.24
C SER A 392 35.04 -5.38 22.79
N ARG A 393 35.21 -4.47 21.82
CA ARG A 393 34.93 -4.72 20.39
C ARG A 393 36.10 -4.38 19.45
N ARG A 394 37.31 -4.32 20.01
CA ARG A 394 38.57 -4.28 19.24
C ARG A 394 39.03 -5.71 18.98
N GLY A 395 38.46 -6.36 17.97
CA GLY A 395 38.80 -7.74 17.62
C GLY A 395 37.73 -8.35 16.76
#